data_AF-A0A926PMG4-F1
#
_entry.id   AF-A0A926PMG4-F1
#
_cell.length_a   1.000
_cell.length_b   1.000
_cell.length_c   1.000
_cell.angle_alpha   90.00
_cell.angle_beta   90.00
_cell.angle_gamma   90.00
#
_symmetry.space_group_name_H-M   'P 1'
#
loop_
_entity.id
_entity.type
_entity.pdbx_description
1 polymer ?
#
loop_
_entity_poly.entity_id
_entity_poly.type
_entity_poly.pdbx_seq_one_letter_code
_entity_poly.pdbx_strand_id
1 'polypeptide(L)'
;MQSFWAFGRCRSLAATEVEHERSLLLVHLKPYRLIRLTIAIRPQFVAAFPWGVVVCDEEQLIAMDYNGQQIGQSEIPQGICAIAAHGETGLAIATWHQAESALYSLNLEAMRSASL
;
A
#
# COMPACT_ATOMS: atom_id res chain seq x y z
N MET A 1 -9.92 12.80 5.01
CA MET A 1 -10.73 11.62 4.65
C MET A 1 -9.80 10.42 4.76
N GLN A 2 -9.93 9.59 5.80
CA GLN A 2 -9.02 8.46 6.05
C GLN A 2 -9.62 7.20 5.44
N SER A 3 -8.90 6.58 4.50
CA SER A 3 -9.32 5.36 3.80
C SER A 3 -8.81 4.14 4.56
N PHE A 4 -9.71 3.33 5.11
CA PHE A 4 -9.41 2.04 5.75
C PHE A 4 -10.01 0.92 4.90
N TRP A 5 -9.19 -0.01 4.40
CA TRP A 5 -9.69 -1.22 3.76
C TRP A 5 -8.83 -2.44 4.10
N ALA A 6 -9.47 -3.50 4.62
CA ALA A 6 -8.90 -4.83 4.77
C ALA A 6 -9.94 -5.86 4.31
N PHE A 7 -9.65 -6.63 3.26
CA PHE A 7 -10.47 -7.76 2.80
C PHE A 7 -9.59 -9.01 2.72
N GLY A 8 -9.96 -10.05 3.48
CA GLY A 8 -9.43 -11.42 3.37
C GLY A 8 -8.14 -11.72 4.14
N ARG A 9 -8.24 -12.56 5.19
CA ARG A 9 -7.18 -13.20 6.04
C ARG A 9 -6.06 -12.33 6.62
N CYS A 10 -5.87 -11.10 6.17
CA CYS A 10 -4.88 -10.16 6.68
C CYS A 10 -5.30 -9.72 8.08
N ARG A 11 -4.50 -10.09 9.09
CA ARG A 11 -4.68 -9.66 10.47
C ARG A 11 -3.95 -8.35 10.77
N SER A 12 -3.53 -7.65 9.72
CA SER A 12 -2.75 -6.43 9.80
C SER A 12 -3.56 -5.31 9.15
N LEU A 13 -3.64 -4.18 9.82
CA LEU A 13 -4.08 -2.92 9.23
C LEU A 13 -2.85 -2.07 8.97
N ALA A 14 -2.90 -1.23 7.96
CA ALA A 14 -1.86 -0.25 7.67
C ALA A 14 -2.51 1.13 7.60
N ALA A 15 -1.88 2.13 8.19
CA ALA A 15 -2.38 3.49 8.25
C ALA A 15 -1.24 4.50 8.07
N THR A 16 -1.57 5.66 7.52
CA THR A 16 -0.67 6.81 7.44
C THR A 16 -0.84 7.69 8.67
N GLU A 17 0.24 8.36 9.08
CA GLU A 17 0.24 9.23 10.26
C GLU A 17 0.30 10.71 9.84
N VAL A 18 -0.59 11.54 10.38
CA VAL A 18 -0.70 12.97 10.00
C VAL A 18 0.53 13.76 10.44
N GLU A 19 1.06 13.50 11.63
CA GLU A 19 2.21 14.22 12.20
C GLU A 19 3.56 13.63 11.76
N HIS A 20 3.55 12.47 11.09
CA HIS A 20 4.74 11.77 10.64
C HIS A 20 4.62 11.44 9.15
N GLU A 21 4.90 12.44 8.31
CA GLU A 21 4.67 12.40 6.86
C GLU A 21 5.40 11.28 6.11
N ARG A 22 6.39 10.64 6.72
CA ARG A 22 7.17 9.51 6.15
C ARG A 22 7.11 8.27 7.03
N SER A 23 6.01 8.11 7.74
CA SER A 23 5.78 6.96 8.60
C SER A 23 4.50 6.24 8.24
N LEU A 24 4.60 4.91 8.35
CA LEU A 24 3.50 4.00 8.22
C LEU A 24 3.30 3.27 9.55
N LEU A 25 2.05 3.22 10.02
CA LEU A 25 1.68 2.46 11.19
C LEU A 25 1.07 1.12 10.76
N LEU A 26 1.74 0.04 11.10
CA LEU A 26 1.22 -1.32 10.98
C LEU A 26 0.58 -1.74 12.30
N VAL A 27 -0.67 -2.15 12.25
CA VAL A 27 -1.44 -2.63 13.40
C VAL A 27 -1.75 -4.11 13.21
N HIS A 28 -0.99 -4.97 13.87
CA HIS A 28 -1.32 -6.39 13.95
C HIS A 28 -2.43 -6.60 14.98
N LEU A 29 -3.59 -7.08 14.55
CA LEU A 29 -4.76 -7.28 15.41
C LEU A 29 -4.60 -8.46 16.37
N LYS A 30 -3.66 -9.38 16.13
CA LYS A 30 -3.31 -10.47 17.06
C LYS A 30 -1.81 -10.78 16.95
N PRO A 31 -1.00 -10.65 18.03
CA PRO A 31 -1.37 -10.29 19.41
C PRO A 31 -1.30 -8.77 19.69
N TYR A 32 -2.10 -7.93 19.01
CA TYR A 32 -2.17 -6.47 19.21
C TYR A 32 -0.79 -5.78 19.25
N ARG A 33 -0.10 -5.74 18.11
CA ARG A 33 1.20 -5.06 17.98
C ARG A 33 1.09 -3.86 17.07
N LEU A 34 1.73 -2.77 17.48
CA LEU A 34 1.91 -1.55 16.69
C LEU A 34 3.37 -1.49 16.28
N ILE A 35 3.61 -1.35 14.98
CA ILE A 35 4.94 -1.22 14.40
C ILE A 35 4.92 0.04 13.54
N ARG A 36 5.88 0.93 13.76
CA ARG A 36 6.09 2.11 12.91
C ARG A 36 7.22 1.82 11.94
N LEU A 37 6.94 1.96 10.65
CA LEU A 37 7.93 1.85 9.59
C LEU A 37 8.26 3.25 9.06
N THR A 38 9.54 3.52 8.86
CA THR A 38 9.99 4.73 8.14
C THR A 38 10.07 4.39 6.66
N ILE A 39 9.54 5.27 5.82
CA ILE A 39 9.44 5.03 4.37
C ILE A 39 10.07 6.19 3.60
N ALA A 40 10.52 5.92 2.37
CA ALA A 40 11.22 6.91 1.55
C ALA A 40 10.31 8.03 1.01
N ILE A 41 9.00 7.78 0.97
CA ILE A 41 8.01 8.62 0.30
C ILE A 41 6.97 9.17 1.28
N ARG A 42 6.20 10.18 0.87
CA ARG A 42 5.04 10.63 1.64
C ARG A 42 3.81 9.82 1.21
N PRO A 43 3.36 8.82 2.00
CA PRO A 43 2.29 7.94 1.56
C PRO A 43 0.97 8.72 1.52
N GLN A 44 0.29 8.72 0.36
CA GLN A 44 -1.07 9.22 0.23
C GLN A 44 -2.09 8.08 0.33
N PHE A 45 -1.75 6.93 -0.24
CA PHE A 45 -2.58 5.74 -0.21
C PHE A 45 -1.80 4.53 0.30
N VAL A 46 -2.52 3.60 0.92
CA VAL A 46 -1.97 2.38 1.51
C VAL A 46 -2.90 1.19 1.29
N ALA A 47 -2.33 0.04 0.97
CA ALA A 47 -3.01 -1.25 0.91
C ALA A 47 -2.19 -2.32 1.62
N ALA A 48 -2.82 -3.03 2.58
CA ALA A 48 -2.19 -4.15 3.27
C ALA A 48 -2.40 -5.46 2.50
N PHE A 49 -1.36 -6.27 2.41
CA PHE A 49 -1.35 -7.62 1.83
C PHE A 49 -0.97 -8.64 2.91
N PRO A 50 -1.24 -9.95 2.73
CA PRO A 50 -0.77 -10.98 3.68
C PRO A 50 0.76 -11.06 3.84
N TRP A 51 1.51 -10.61 2.83
CA TRP A 51 2.99 -10.64 2.81
C TRP A 51 3.63 -9.30 3.17
N GLY A 52 2.86 -8.22 3.30
CA GLY A 52 3.43 -6.90 3.49
C GLY A 52 2.44 -5.77 3.26
N VAL A 53 2.95 -4.66 2.77
CA VAL A 53 2.17 -3.44 2.53
C VAL A 53 2.64 -2.76 1.25
N VAL A 54 1.68 -2.17 0.55
CA VAL A 54 1.94 -1.29 -0.57
C VAL A 54 1.53 0.11 -0.19
N VAL A 55 2.40 1.06 -0.47
CA VAL A 55 2.16 2.49 -0.30
C VAL A 55 2.39 3.19 -1.64
N CYS A 56 1.65 4.26 -1.87
CA CYS A 56 1.95 5.12 -3.01
C CYS A 56 1.73 6.61 -2.69
N ASP A 57 2.47 7.44 -3.42
CA ASP A 57 2.23 8.87 -3.53
C ASP A 57 1.61 9.18 -4.90
N GLU A 58 1.87 10.36 -5.46
CA GLU A 58 1.35 10.79 -6.77
C GLU A 58 2.10 10.20 -7.96
N GLU A 59 3.32 9.69 -7.76
CA GLU A 59 4.25 9.31 -8.84
C GLU A 59 4.73 7.87 -8.72
N GLN A 60 4.90 7.35 -7.50
CA GLN A 60 5.53 6.07 -7.26
C GLN A 60 4.77 5.21 -6.26
N LEU A 61 4.88 3.90 -6.50
CA LEU A 61 4.40 2.85 -5.64
C LEU A 61 5.59 2.08 -5.09
N ILE A 62 5.55 1.83 -3.79
CA ILE A 62 6.54 1.04 -3.08
C ILE A 62 5.84 -0.13 -2.38
N ALA A 63 6.33 -1.34 -2.64
CA ALA A 63 5.96 -2.54 -1.90
C ALA A 63 7.03 -2.82 -0.84
N MET A 64 6.59 -3.13 0.37
CA MET A 64 7.45 -3.43 1.51
C MET A 64 6.96 -4.67 2.26
N ASP A 65 7.88 -5.39 2.89
CA ASP A 65 7.53 -6.43 3.85
C ASP A 65 7.10 -5.82 5.20
N TYR A 66 6.71 -6.65 6.17
CA TYR A 66 6.33 -6.18 7.50
C TYR A 66 7.50 -5.72 8.39
N ASN A 67 8.75 -5.96 7.96
CA ASN A 67 9.94 -5.44 8.61
C ASN A 67 10.32 -4.04 8.10
N GLY A 68 9.60 -3.53 7.08
CA GLY A 68 9.91 -2.27 6.42
C GLY A 68 11.00 -2.37 5.36
N GLN A 69 11.39 -3.59 4.97
CA GLN A 69 12.28 -3.80 3.84
C GLN A 69 11.50 -3.57 2.54
N GLN A 70 12.03 -2.70 1.68
CA GLN A 70 11.49 -2.50 0.35
C GLN A 70 11.68 -3.77 -0.49
N ILE A 71 10.56 -4.30 -0.99
CA ILE A 71 10.47 -5.47 -1.87
C ILE A 71 10.60 -5.03 -3.33
N GLY A 72 10.01 -3.89 -3.67
CA GLY A 72 9.99 -3.39 -5.04
C GLY A 72 9.40 -1.99 -5.15
N GLN A 73 9.57 -1.40 -6.33
CA GLN A 73 9.02 -0.09 -6.67
C GLN A 73 8.58 -0.06 -8.13
N SER A 74 7.60 0.78 -8.44
CA SER A 74 7.16 1.06 -9.79
C SER A 74 6.58 2.47 -9.87
N GLU A 75 6.65 3.06 -11.05
CA GLU A 75 5.84 4.22 -11.41
C GLU A 75 4.36 3.82 -11.50
N ILE A 76 3.47 4.78 -11.30
CA ILE A 76 2.02 4.59 -11.33
C ILE A 76 1.33 5.69 -12.15
N PRO A 77 0.10 5.46 -12.63
CA PRO A 77 -0.66 6.48 -13.34
C PRO A 77 -0.95 7.70 -12.46
N GLN A 78 -1.02 8.88 -13.09
CA GLN A 78 -1.40 10.11 -12.40
C GLN A 78 -2.88 10.13 -11.99
N GLY A 79 -3.21 10.96 -11.00
CA GLY A 79 -4.59 11.20 -10.57
C GLY A 79 -5.19 10.07 -9.76
N ILE A 80 -4.40 9.36 -8.96
CA ILE A 80 -4.88 8.30 -8.07
C ILE A 80 -5.86 8.87 -7.05
N CYS A 81 -6.99 8.20 -6.90
CA CYS A 81 -8.00 8.56 -5.90
C CYS A 81 -8.26 7.43 -4.88
N ALA A 82 -7.91 6.19 -5.22
CA ALA A 82 -7.96 5.06 -4.29
C ALA A 82 -7.09 3.89 -4.76
N ILE A 83 -6.64 3.08 -3.80
CA ILE A 83 -6.07 1.76 -4.07
C ILE A 83 -6.71 0.71 -3.17
N ALA A 84 -6.77 -0.53 -3.64
CA ALA A 84 -7.25 -1.66 -2.85
C ALA A 84 -6.52 -2.95 -3.23
N ALA A 85 -6.09 -3.72 -2.22
CA ALA A 85 -5.61 -5.07 -2.45
C ALA A 85 -6.77 -5.97 -2.92
N HIS A 86 -6.51 -6.84 -3.89
CA HIS A 86 -7.43 -7.91 -4.30
C HIS A 86 -6.66 -9.22 -4.51
N GLY A 87 -7.11 -10.29 -3.85
CA GLY A 87 -6.38 -11.56 -3.83
C GLY A 87 -5.05 -11.45 -3.07
N GLU A 88 -4.06 -12.27 -3.44
CA GLU A 88 -2.77 -12.32 -2.74
C GLU A 88 -1.74 -11.33 -3.31
N THR A 89 -1.82 -10.99 -4.59
CA THR A 89 -0.83 -10.13 -5.29
C THR A 89 -1.46 -9.05 -6.15
N GLY A 90 -2.78 -8.99 -6.25
CA GLY A 90 -3.46 -8.00 -7.08
C GLY A 90 -3.63 -6.67 -6.36
N LEU A 91 -3.35 -5.57 -7.06
CA LEU A 91 -3.66 -4.22 -6.60
C LEU A 91 -4.57 -3.54 -7.61
N ALA A 92 -5.73 -3.08 -7.15
CA ALA A 92 -6.63 -2.25 -7.90
C ALA A 92 -6.28 -0.79 -7.63
N ILE A 93 -6.16 0.01 -8.68
CA ILE A 93 -5.86 1.45 -8.62
C ILE A 93 -6.95 2.20 -9.36
N ALA A 94 -7.72 3.01 -8.63
CA ALA A 94 -8.69 3.91 -9.21
C ALA A 94 -8.05 5.28 -9.45
N THR A 95 -8.29 5.82 -10.63
CA THR A 95 -7.80 7.15 -11.04
C THR A 95 -8.97 8.04 -11.44
N TRP A 96 -8.79 9.33 -11.21
CA TRP A 96 -9.66 10.39 -11.69
C TRP A 96 -8.81 11.57 -12.12
N HIS A 97 -8.72 11.81 -13.44
CA HIS A 97 -7.91 12.88 -13.99
C HIS A 97 -8.59 13.49 -15.22
N GLN A 98 -8.64 14.82 -15.29
CA GLN A 98 -9.22 15.56 -16.43
C GLN A 98 -10.64 15.11 -16.85
N ALA A 99 -11.49 14.79 -15.86
CA ALA A 99 -12.86 14.27 -16.04
C ALA A 99 -12.95 12.84 -16.64
N GLU A 100 -11.84 12.13 -16.73
CA GLU A 100 -11.79 10.71 -17.07
C GLU A 100 -11.50 9.88 -15.82
N SER A 101 -12.10 8.69 -15.76
CA SER A 101 -11.87 7.71 -14.70
C SER A 101 -11.43 6.38 -15.28
N ALA A 102 -10.40 5.79 -14.70
CA ALA A 102 -9.94 4.46 -15.06
C ALA A 102 -9.67 3.61 -13.81
N LEU A 103 -9.93 2.31 -13.93
CA LEU A 103 -9.57 1.30 -12.93
C LEU A 103 -8.49 0.39 -13.52
N TYR A 104 -7.30 0.45 -12.94
CA TYR A 104 -6.18 -0.40 -13.30
C TYR A 104 -6.07 -1.57 -12.33
N SER A 105 -5.58 -2.70 -12.82
CA SER A 105 -5.19 -3.84 -11.98
C SER A 105 -3.71 -4.15 -12.24
N LEU A 106 -2.93 -4.18 -11.17
CA LEU A 106 -1.50 -4.47 -11.18
C LEU A 106 -1.27 -5.81 -10.49
N ASN A 107 -0.51 -6.71 -11.14
CA ASN A 107 -0.04 -7.93 -10.50
C ASN A 107 1.33 -7.69 -9.86
N LEU A 108 1.39 -7.79 -8.54
CA LEU A 108 2.61 -7.56 -7.74
C LEU A 108 3.45 -8.83 -7.54
N GLU A 109 3.11 -9.95 -8.18
CA GLU A 109 3.84 -11.21 -8.03
C GLU A 109 5.32 -11.11 -8.42
N ALA A 110 5.63 -10.33 -9.46
CA ALA A 110 7.01 -10.10 -9.89
C ALA A 110 7.82 -9.34 -8.82
N MET A 111 7.21 -8.36 -8.14
CA MET A 111 7.86 -7.64 -7.04
C MET A 111 8.08 -8.59 -5.85
N ARG A 112 7.03 -9.34 -5.47
CA ARG A 112 7.10 -10.27 -4.33
C ARG A 112 8.18 -11.34 -4.50
N SER A 113 8.30 -11.91 -5.69
CA SER A 113 9.23 -13.02 -5.96
C SER A 113 10.70 -12.60 -5.95
N ALA A 114 11.01 -11.30 -6.08
CA ALA A 114 12.38 -10.79 -6.06
C ALA A 114 12.99 -10.70 -4.64
N SER A 115 12.20 -10.95 -3.60
CA SER A 115 12.61 -10.83 -2.18
C SER A 115 12.76 -12.18 -1.46
N LEU A 116 12.66 -13.30 -2.18
CA LEU A 116 12.92 -14.66 -1.68
C LEU A 116 14.22 -15.20 -2.28
#